data_AF-A0A9D2QU75-F1
#
_entry.id   AF-A0A9D2QU75-F1
#
_cell.length_a   1.000
_cell.length_b   1.000
_cell.length_c   1.000
_cell.angle_alpha   90.00
_cell.angle_beta   90.00
_cell.angle_gamma   90.00
#
_symmetry.space_group_name_H-M   'P 1'
#
loop_
_entity.id
_entity.type
_entity.pdbx_description
1 polymer ?
#
loop_
_entity_poly.entity_id
_entity_poly.type
_entity_poly.pdbx_seq_one_letter_code
_entity_poly.pdbx_strand_id
1 'polypeptide(L)' 'MTQIELKIKIENTREDLNAAIAGNMTRSRILDISQLLDGLIEEYLEKNGTTPQGAGDDQVSCLGVRQQKGC' A
#
# COMPACT_ATOMS: atom_id res chain seq x y z
N MET A 1 2.20 14.51 -12.36
CA MET A 1 3.07 14.68 -11.17
C MET A 1 4.48 14.23 -11.53
N THR A 2 5.46 15.08 -11.29
CA THR A 2 6.89 14.77 -11.44
C THR A 2 7.36 13.80 -10.35
N GLN A 3 8.53 13.17 -10.54
CA GLN A 3 9.10 12.27 -9.54
C GLN A 3 9.35 12.97 -8.18
N ILE A 4 9.79 14.22 -8.20
CA ILE A 4 10.07 15.00 -7.00
C ILE A 4 8.77 15.26 -6.22
N GLU A 5 7.72 15.71 -6.92
CA GLU A 5 6.41 15.91 -6.31
C GLU A 5 5.84 14.62 -5.74
N LEU A 6 6.07 13.49 -6.42
CA LEU A 6 5.57 12.20 -5.99
C LEU A 6 6.27 11.71 -4.72
N LYS A 7 7.59 11.89 -4.63
CA LYS A 7 8.36 11.61 -3.42
C LYS A 7 7.90 12.47 -2.24
N ILE A 8 7.67 13.77 -2.47
CA ILE A 8 7.13 14.68 -1.45
C ILE A 8 5.76 14.20 -0.99
N LYS A 9 4.89 13.81 -1.92
CA LYS A 9 3.54 13.35 -1.59
C LYS A 9 3.53 12.03 -0.81
N ILE A 10 4.44 11.11 -1.12
CA ILE A 10 4.65 9.86 -0.35
C ILE A 10 5.07 10.18 1.08
N GLU A 11 6.06 11.06 1.27
CA GLU A 11 6.54 11.45 2.61
C GLU A 11 5.41 12.09 3.43
N ASN A 12 4.69 13.06 2.86
CA ASN A 12 3.55 13.70 3.53
C ASN A 12 2.46 12.68 3.90
N THR A 13 2.11 11.76 2.99
CA THR A 13 1.06 10.75 3.25
C THR A 13 1.50 9.75 4.32
N ARG A 14 2.80 9.44 4.39
CA ARG A 14 3.38 8.63 5.46
C ARG A 14 3.32 9.36 6.81
N GLU A 15 3.60 10.66 6.85
CA GLU A 15 3.43 11.46 8.06
C GLU A 15 1.96 11.51 8.52
N ASP A 16 1.03 11.67 7.59
CA ASP A 16 -0.41 11.62 7.87
C ASP A 16 -0.84 10.26 8.44
N LEU A 17 -0.29 9.16 7.91
CA LEU A 17 -0.54 7.81 8.43
C LEU A 17 -0.02 7.68 9.88
N ASN A 18 1.19 8.14 10.14
CA ASN A 18 1.78 8.14 11.48
C ASN A 18 0.95 8.98 12.45
N ALA A 19 0.50 10.16 12.02
CA ALA A 19 -0.36 11.04 12.82
C ALA A 19 -1.73 10.40 13.10
N ALA A 20 -2.31 9.70 12.12
CA ALA A 20 -3.58 8.99 12.29
C ALA A 20 -3.46 7.84 13.30
N ILE A 21 -2.35 7.09 13.27
CA ILE A 21 -2.06 6.03 14.24
C ILE A 21 -1.83 6.62 15.63
N ALA A 22 -0.97 7.64 15.75
CA ALA A 22 -0.67 8.29 17.02
C ALA A 22 -1.89 8.98 17.64
N GLY A 23 -2.76 9.56 16.81
CA GLY A 23 -4.03 10.15 17.20
C GLY A 23 -5.14 9.14 17.48
N ASN A 24 -4.83 7.83 17.41
CA ASN A 24 -5.78 6.74 17.63
C ASN A 24 -7.07 6.88 16.80
N MET A 25 -6.91 7.30 15.55
CA MET A 25 -8.02 7.45 14.60
C MET A 25 -8.69 6.10 14.34
N THR A 26 -9.87 6.16 13.72
CA THR A 26 -10.61 4.93 13.37
C THR A 26 -9.79 4.07 12.43
N ARG A 27 -9.92 2.74 12.58
CA ARG A 27 -9.27 1.77 11.70
C ARG A 27 -9.57 2.03 10.22
N SER A 28 -10.81 2.42 9.90
CA SER A 28 -11.19 2.77 8.52
C SER A 28 -10.32 3.92 7.99
N ARG A 29 -10.13 4.98 8.79
CA ARG A 29 -9.34 6.13 8.36
C ARG A 29 -7.87 5.77 8.17
N ILE A 30 -7.32 4.94 9.05
CA ILE A 30 -5.94 4.43 8.91
C ILE A 30 -5.81 3.63 7.62
N LEU A 31 -6.76 2.74 7.32
CA LEU A 31 -6.77 1.95 6.09
C LEU A 31 -6.89 2.80 4.83
N ASP A 32 -7.73 3.84 4.84
CA ASP A 32 -7.88 4.76 3.70
C ASP A 32 -6.55 5.46 3.39
N ILE A 33 -5.82 5.89 4.42
CA ILE A 33 -4.51 6.53 4.26
C ILE A 33 -3.45 5.51 3.81
N SER A 34 -3.47 4.30 4.35
CA SER A 34 -2.57 3.22 3.92
C SER A 34 -2.75 2.89 2.43
N GLN A 35 -4.00 2.72 1.97
CA GLN A 35 -4.28 2.44 0.55
C GLN A 35 -3.83 3.58 -0.36
N LEU A 36 -4.02 4.84 0.07
CA LEU A 36 -3.51 5.99 -0.67
C LEU A 36 -1.98 5.97 -0.76
N LEU A 37 -1.30 5.63 0.34
CA LEU A 37 0.16 5.54 0.37
C LEU A 37 0.67 4.44 -0.58
N ASP A 38 0.04 3.27 -0.58
CA ASP A 38 0.38 2.15 -1.46
C ASP A 38 0.26 2.56 -2.94
N GLY A 39 -0.85 3.20 -3.34
CA GLY A 39 -1.03 3.67 -4.72
C GLY A 39 0.00 4.73 -5.15
N LEU A 40 0.45 5.59 -4.23
CA LEU A 40 1.52 6.55 -4.54
C LEU A 40 2.88 5.85 -4.71
N ILE A 41 3.17 4.81 -3.92
CA ILE A 41 4.39 4.02 -4.06
C ILE A 41 4.38 3.26 -5.39
N GLU A 42 3.26 2.66 -5.77
CA GLU A 42 3.09 2.01 -7.08
C GLU A 42 3.35 3.00 -8.23
N GLU A 43 2.73 4.19 -8.20
CA GLU A 43 2.96 5.22 -9.22
C GLU A 43 4.43 5.68 -9.27
N TYR A 44 5.12 5.70 -8.11
CA TYR A 44 6.55 5.98 -8.05
C TYR A 44 7.37 4.88 -8.73
N LEU A 45 7.07 3.62 -8.42
CA LEU A 45 7.78 2.48 -8.97
C LEU A 45 7.56 2.36 -10.48
N GLU A 46 6.33 2.55 -10.97
CA GLU A 46 6.01 2.52 -12.40
C GLU A 46 6.80 3.59 -13.19
N LYS A 47 6.89 4.80 -12.64
CA LYS A 47 7.65 5.90 -13.27
C LYS A 47 9.15 5.72 -13.22
N ASN A 48 9.66 4.92 -12.28
CA ASN A 48 11.07 4.55 -12.20
C ASN A 48 11.38 3.27 -13.00
N GLY A 49 10.37 2.43 -13.24
CA GLY A 49 10.46 1.11 -13.85
C GLY A 49 10.29 1.10 -15.36
N THR A 50 10.86 2.05 -16.11
CA THR A 50 11.05 1.84 -17.56
C THR A 50 12.19 0.84 -17.80
N THR A 51 11.99 -0.40 -17.39
CA THR A 51 12.62 -1.60 -17.96
C THR A 51 11.51 -2.62 -18.19
N PRO A 52 11.32 -3.15 -19.41
CA PRO A 52 10.14 -3.94 -19.72
C PRO A 52 10.22 -5.35 -19.11
N GLN A 53 9.11 -5.78 -18.52
CA GLN A 53 8.58 -7.16 -18.50
C GLN A 53 9.29 -8.21 -17.63
N GLY A 54 8.56 -8.75 -16.63
CA GLY A 54 8.96 -9.97 -15.94
C GLY A 54 8.11 -10.34 -14.73
N ALA A 55 7.00 -11.06 -14.98
CA ALA A 55 6.35 -12.10 -14.17
C ALA A 55 6.31 -11.99 -12.62
N GLY A 56 5.09 -12.08 -12.06
CA GLY A 56 4.92 -12.57 -10.69
C GLY A 56 3.62 -12.16 -10.04
N ASP A 57 2.51 -12.77 -10.46
CA ASP A 57 1.33 -12.93 -9.61
C ASP A 57 1.75 -13.51 -8.25
N ASP A 58 1.79 -12.69 -7.20
CA ASP A 58 1.72 -13.17 -5.82
C ASP A 58 0.56 -12.46 -5.13
N GLN A 59 -0.63 -12.88 -5.55
CA GLN A 59 -1.89 -12.55 -4.91
C GLN A 59 -1.83 -13.17 -3.50
N VAL A 60 -1.45 -12.37 -2.51
CA VAL A 60 -1.45 -12.76 -1.09
C VAL A 60 -2.89 -13.13 -0.70
N SER A 61 -3.18 -14.43 -0.77
CA SER A 61 -4.46 -15.01 -0.41
C SER A 61 -4.57 -15.04 1.12
N CYS A 62 -5.11 -13.96 1.69
CA CYS A 62 -5.44 -13.84 3.11
C CYS A 62 -6.73 -14.62 3.49
N LEU A 63 -6.99 -15.78 2.89
CA LEU A 63 -8.12 -16.64 3.26
C LEU A 63 -7.60 -17.88 3.98
N GLY A 64 -7.63 -17.80 5.31
CA GLY A 64 -7.36 -18.93 6.20
C GLY A 64 -8.22 -20.14 5.86
N VAL A 65 -7.56 -21.22 5.45
CA VAL A 65 -8.17 -22.52 5.17
C VAL A 65 -8.83 -23.06 6.44
N ARG A 66 -10.16 -23.09 6.50
CA ARG A 66 -10.89 -23.92 7.45
C ARG A 66 -10.73 -25.39 7.02
N GLN A 67 -9.85 -26.14 7.69
CA GLN A 67 -9.83 -27.59 7.57
C GLN A 67 -11.04 -28.17 8.33
N GLN A 68 -12.04 -28.66 7.59
CA GLN A 68 -12.97 -29.68 8.10
C GLN A 68 -12.20 -31.00 8.16
N LYS A 69 -12.16 -31.62 9.35
CA LYS A 69 -11.68 -33.00 9.51
C LYS A 69 -12.90 -33.90 9.70
N GLY A 70 -13.23 -34.62 8.64
CA GLY A 70 -14.08 -35.81 8.69
C GLY A 70 -13.20 -37.05 8.85
N CYS A 71 -13.57 -37.89 9.81
CA CYS A 71 -13.56 -39.35 9.82
C CYS A 71 -14.05 -39.79 11.21
#